data_AF-A0A1H7KQ87-F1
#
_entry.id   AF-A0A1H7KQ87-F1
#
_cell.length_a   1.000
_cell.length_b   1.000
_cell.length_c   1.000
_cell.angle_alpha   90.00
_cell.angle_beta   90.00
_cell.angle_gamma   90.00
#
_symmetry.space_group_name_H-M   'P 1'
#
loop_
_entity.id
_entity.type
_entity.pdbx_description
1 polymer ?
#
loop_
_entity_poly.entity_id
_entity_poly.type
_entity_poly.pdbx_seq_one_letter_code
_entity_poly.pdbx_strand_id
1 'polypeptide(L)'
;MKNNPLVTTTQKVKTYDTTMPLLDSMYQEFKELSKKKPDAAVNKNKITIVNRLLHKMRLILEDEESIEFLDLIDEDDIPQASDVTLILSQYVAAMNGFRSKYYEWNGHKNQWRTEN
;
A
#
# COMPACT_ATOMS: atom_id res chain seq x y z
N MET A 1 12.12 31.26 3.95
CA MET A 1 10.78 30.63 3.98
C MET A 1 10.82 29.60 5.10
N LYS A 2 9.93 29.68 6.09
CA LYS A 2 9.81 28.63 7.10
C LYS A 2 9.18 27.42 6.39
N ASN A 3 9.95 26.37 6.15
CA ASN A 3 9.41 25.11 5.64
C ASN A 3 8.41 24.59 6.67
N ASN A 4 7.13 24.62 6.33
CA ASN A 4 6.11 24.01 7.17
C ASN A 4 6.36 22.50 7.17
N PRO A 5 6.41 21.82 8.33
CA PRO A 5 6.66 20.39 8.36
C PRO A 5 5.52 19.64 7.66
N LEU A 6 5.87 18.66 6.84
CA LEU A 6 4.90 17.75 6.21
C LEU A 6 4.28 16.86 7.30
N VAL A 7 2.97 16.98 7.48
CA VAL A 7 2.20 16.26 8.50
C VAL A 7 1.11 15.40 7.84
N THR A 8 0.68 14.34 8.52
CA THR A 8 -0.46 13.50 8.14
C THR A 8 -1.49 13.45 9.28
N THR A 9 -2.56 12.67 9.14
CA THR A 9 -3.58 12.53 10.19
C THR A 9 -3.36 11.27 11.03
N THR A 10 -3.75 11.33 12.31
CA THR A 10 -3.74 10.16 13.20
C THR A 10 -4.58 9.00 12.66
N GLN A 11 -5.66 9.31 11.93
CA GLN A 11 -6.50 8.30 11.28
C GLN A 11 -5.75 7.57 10.16
N LYS A 12 -5.03 8.30 9.29
CA LYS A 12 -4.19 7.70 8.24
C LYS A 12 -3.08 6.83 8.83
N VAL A 13 -2.42 7.30 9.91
CA VAL A 13 -1.41 6.52 10.64
C VAL A 13 -1.99 5.22 11.20
N LYS A 14 -3.13 5.26 11.88
CA LYS A 14 -3.78 4.05 12.42
C LYS A 14 -4.13 3.05 11.31
N THR A 15 -4.66 3.56 10.19
CA THR A 15 -4.95 2.71 9.03
C THR A 15 -3.66 2.13 8.45
N TYR A 16 -2.60 2.93 8.30
CA TYR A 16 -1.28 2.48 7.84
C TYR A 16 -0.74 1.33 8.70
N ASP A 17 -0.66 1.52 10.01
CA ASP A 17 -0.10 0.54 10.94
C ASP A 17 -0.89 -0.78 10.92
N THR A 18 -2.19 -0.71 10.61
CA THR A 18 -3.05 -1.88 10.44
C THR A 18 -2.82 -2.56 9.09
N THR A 19 -2.71 -1.79 8.01
CA THR A 19 -2.72 -2.35 6.65
C THR A 19 -1.35 -2.73 6.12
N MET A 20 -0.27 -2.07 6.55
CA MET A 20 1.08 -2.31 6.02
C MET A 20 1.55 -3.76 6.26
N PRO A 21 1.40 -4.36 7.45
CA PRO A 21 1.80 -5.76 7.65
C PRO A 21 0.99 -6.74 6.79
N LEU A 22 -0.29 -6.43 6.56
CA LEU A 22 -1.17 -7.22 5.70
C LEU A 22 -0.76 -7.11 4.23
N LEU A 23 -0.38 -5.91 3.79
CA LEU A 23 0.17 -5.66 2.45
C LEU A 23 1.42 -6.48 2.22
N ASP A 24 2.38 -6.39 3.15
CA ASP A 24 3.66 -7.09 3.03
C ASP A 24 3.44 -8.60 2.95
N SER A 25 2.60 -9.16 3.83
CA SER A 25 2.29 -10.60 3.81
C SER A 25 1.64 -11.01 2.48
N MET A 26 0.67 -10.23 2.00
CA MET A 26 -0.04 -10.53 0.76
C MET A 26 0.89 -10.41 -0.46
N TYR A 27 1.72 -9.38 -0.49
CA TYR A 27 2.73 -9.19 -1.54
C TYR A 27 3.74 -10.34 -1.55
N GLN A 28 4.25 -10.80 -0.40
CA GLN A 28 5.16 -11.95 -0.37
C GLN A 28 4.49 -13.23 -0.89
N GLU A 29 3.23 -13.50 -0.52
CA GLU A 29 2.50 -14.67 -1.00
C GLU A 29 2.35 -14.64 -2.54
N PHE A 30 1.89 -13.52 -3.09
CA PHE A 30 1.73 -13.36 -4.54
C PHE A 30 3.07 -13.34 -5.28
N LYS A 31 4.11 -12.73 -4.70
CA LYS A 31 5.47 -12.75 -5.25
C LYS A 31 6.02 -14.17 -5.35
N GLU A 32 5.82 -14.99 -4.32
CA GLU A 32 6.24 -16.40 -4.35
C GLU A 32 5.42 -17.23 -5.34
N LEU A 33 4.12 -16.97 -5.46
CA LEU A 33 3.29 -17.60 -6.48
C LEU A 33 3.75 -17.20 -7.90
N SER A 34 3.95 -15.91 -8.14
CA SER A 34 4.35 -15.37 -9.44
C SER A 34 5.75 -15.82 -9.86
N LYS A 35 6.69 -16.00 -8.92
CA LYS A 35 8.01 -16.61 -9.23
C LYS A 35 7.88 -18.04 -9.76
N LYS A 36 6.90 -18.80 -9.27
CA LYS A 36 6.71 -20.21 -9.63
C LYS A 36 5.83 -20.38 -10.87
N LYS A 37 4.75 -19.60 -10.95
CA LYS A 37 3.72 -19.63 -12.00
C LYS A 37 3.17 -18.22 -12.22
N PRO A 38 3.87 -17.37 -12.99
CA PRO A 38 3.44 -15.98 -13.22
C PRO A 38 2.09 -15.90 -13.93
N ASP A 39 1.81 -16.85 -14.82
CA ASP A 39 0.59 -17.04 -15.63
C ASP A 39 -0.50 -17.86 -14.90
N ALA A 40 -0.42 -17.99 -13.57
CA ALA A 40 -1.49 -18.63 -12.82
C ALA A 40 -2.66 -17.65 -12.64
N ALA A 41 -3.81 -18.02 -13.19
CA ALA A 41 -5.06 -17.28 -13.01
C ALA A 41 -5.44 -17.16 -11.52
N VAL A 42 -5.82 -15.95 -11.10
CA VAL A 42 -6.25 -15.65 -9.75
C VAL A 42 -7.77 -15.56 -9.71
N ASN A 43 -8.41 -16.32 -8.83
CA ASN A 43 -9.87 -16.34 -8.77
C ASN A 43 -10.46 -15.07 -8.13
N LYS A 44 -11.73 -14.80 -8.45
CA LYS A 44 -12.48 -13.63 -7.99
C LYS A 44 -12.45 -13.43 -6.47
N ASN A 45 -12.59 -14.51 -5.68
CA ASN A 45 -12.57 -14.42 -4.22
C ASN A 45 -11.24 -13.84 -3.69
N LYS A 46 -10.10 -14.23 -4.27
CA LYS A 46 -8.79 -13.65 -3.93
C LYS A 46 -8.71 -12.19 -4.35
N ILE A 47 -9.21 -11.85 -5.54
CA ILE A 47 -9.22 -10.46 -6.03
C ILE A 47 -10.05 -9.55 -5.12
N THR A 48 -11.24 -9.97 -4.69
CA THR A 48 -12.06 -9.21 -3.73
C THR A 48 -11.31 -8.96 -2.42
N ILE A 49 -10.54 -9.94 -1.92
CA ILE A 49 -9.72 -9.77 -0.71
C ILE A 49 -8.59 -8.75 -0.93
N VAL A 50 -7.90 -8.83 -2.09
CA VAL A 50 -6.86 -7.89 -2.48
C VAL A 50 -7.44 -6.47 -2.57
N ASN A 51 -8.48 -6.28 -3.38
CA ASN A 51 -9.12 -4.98 -3.59
C ASN A 51 -9.62 -4.36 -2.29
N ARG A 52 -10.21 -5.14 -1.37
CA ARG A 52 -10.62 -4.64 -0.05
C ARG A 52 -9.45 -4.01 0.71
N LEU A 53 -8.26 -4.60 0.61
CA LEU A 53 -7.05 -4.07 1.23
C LEU A 53 -6.53 -2.83 0.48
N LEU A 54 -6.47 -2.88 -0.85
CA LEU A 54 -6.04 -1.75 -1.69
C LEU A 54 -6.91 -0.52 -1.49
N HIS A 55 -8.24 -0.67 -1.40
CA HIS A 55 -9.15 0.43 -1.10
C HIS A 55 -8.79 1.16 0.20
N LYS A 56 -8.37 0.45 1.24
CA LYS A 56 -7.97 1.08 2.50
C LYS A 56 -6.66 1.86 2.36
N MET A 57 -5.74 1.38 1.54
CA MET A 57 -4.48 2.07 1.26
C MET A 57 -4.69 3.32 0.42
N ARG A 58 -5.63 3.30 -0.54
CA ARG A 58 -5.99 4.48 -1.31
C ARG A 58 -6.48 5.63 -0.42
N LEU A 59 -7.17 5.34 0.70
CA LEU A 59 -7.54 6.37 1.69
C LEU A 59 -6.33 6.97 2.41
N ILE A 60 -5.27 6.20 2.63
CA ILE A 60 -4.02 6.71 3.22
C ILE A 60 -3.32 7.62 2.22
N LEU A 61 -3.30 7.20 0.96
CA LEU A 61 -2.49 7.78 -0.12
C LEU A 61 -3.23 8.83 -0.96
N GLU A 62 -4.48 9.19 -0.64
CA GLU A 62 -5.31 10.10 -1.44
C GLU A 62 -4.68 11.48 -1.70
N ASP A 63 -3.84 11.96 -0.78
CA ASP A 63 -3.13 13.24 -0.88
C ASP A 63 -1.69 13.09 -1.42
N GLU A 64 -1.27 11.85 -1.74
CA GLU A 64 0.05 11.56 -2.27
C GLU A 64 0.00 11.47 -3.79
N GLU A 65 0.96 12.09 -4.48
CA GLU A 65 1.09 12.03 -5.95
C GLU A 65 1.10 10.59 -6.49
N SER A 66 1.58 9.63 -5.68
CA SER A 66 1.57 8.21 -6.03
C SER A 66 0.18 7.65 -6.35
N ILE A 67 -0.91 8.25 -5.85
CA ILE A 67 -2.28 7.74 -6.00
C ILE A 67 -2.72 7.60 -7.46
N GLU A 68 -2.15 8.41 -8.36
CA GLU A 68 -2.40 8.38 -9.81
C GLU A 68 -1.91 7.09 -10.48
N PHE A 69 -1.03 6.34 -9.82
CA PHE A 69 -0.43 5.11 -10.34
C PHE A 69 -0.90 3.84 -9.60
N LEU A 70 -1.90 3.95 -8.72
CA LEU A 70 -2.33 2.87 -7.83
C LEU A 70 -3.65 2.27 -8.28
N ASP A 71 -3.61 1.37 -9.24
CA ASP A 71 -4.84 0.76 -9.76
C ASP A 71 -5.47 -0.23 -8.78
N LEU A 72 -6.77 -0.48 -8.98
CA LEU A 72 -7.44 -1.66 -8.44
C LEU A 72 -7.42 -2.75 -9.50
N ILE A 73 -7.60 -3.99 -9.08
CA ILE A 73 -7.68 -5.11 -10.01
C ILE A 73 -9.13 -5.23 -10.48
N ASP A 74 -9.36 -5.31 -11.78
CA ASP A 74 -10.70 -5.56 -12.31
C ASP A 74 -11.18 -6.96 -11.88
N GLU A 75 -12.37 -7.02 -11.28
CA GLU A 75 -12.96 -8.27 -10.75
C GLU A 75 -13.64 -9.12 -11.84
N ASP A 76 -13.85 -8.56 -13.03
CA ASP A 76 -14.44 -9.25 -14.16
C ASP A 76 -13.37 -9.77 -15.14
N ASP A 77 -12.12 -9.34 -14.97
CA ASP A 77 -10.96 -9.92 -15.63
C ASP A 77 -10.48 -11.21 -14.96
N ILE A 78 -9.58 -11.93 -15.65
CA ILE A 78 -8.85 -13.07 -15.11
C ILE A 78 -7.39 -12.67 -14.93
N PRO A 79 -7.07 -11.88 -13.89
CA PRO A 79 -5.71 -11.43 -13.64
C PRO A 79 -4.80 -12.62 -13.33
N GLN A 80 -3.57 -12.54 -13.81
CA GLN A 80 -2.53 -13.52 -13.54
C GLN A 80 -1.79 -13.17 -12.26
N ALA A 81 -1.13 -14.15 -11.65
CA ALA A 81 -0.35 -13.94 -10.44
C ALA A 81 0.70 -12.82 -10.61
N SER A 82 1.30 -12.68 -11.80
CA SER A 82 2.22 -11.58 -12.12
C SER A 82 1.55 -10.22 -12.07
N ASP A 83 0.32 -10.10 -12.58
CA ASP A 83 -0.43 -8.84 -12.64
C ASP A 83 -0.76 -8.36 -11.21
N VAL A 84 -1.26 -9.29 -10.39
CA VAL A 84 -1.55 -9.01 -8.97
C VAL A 84 -0.26 -8.65 -8.22
N THR A 85 0.85 -9.32 -8.50
CA THR A 85 2.15 -9.03 -7.87
C THR A 85 2.65 -7.63 -8.25
N LEU A 86 2.48 -7.24 -9.52
CA LEU A 86 2.88 -5.92 -10.02
C LEU A 86 2.14 -4.81 -9.28
N ILE A 87 0.80 -4.91 -9.20
CA ILE A 87 -0.04 -3.94 -8.50
C ILE A 87 0.34 -3.89 -7.01
N LEU A 88 0.43 -5.03 -6.32
CA LEU A 88 0.84 -5.07 -4.92
C LEU A 88 2.20 -4.41 -4.67
N SER A 89 3.16 -4.58 -5.60
CA SER A 89 4.48 -3.95 -5.49
C SER A 89 4.45 -2.43 -5.56
N GLN A 90 3.55 -1.85 -6.36
CA GLN A 90 3.34 -0.40 -6.44
C GLN A 90 2.77 0.14 -5.13
N TYR A 91 1.78 -0.56 -4.55
CA TYR A 91 1.24 -0.18 -3.24
C TYR A 91 2.29 -0.29 -2.13
N VAL A 92 3.14 -1.33 -2.14
CA VAL A 92 4.25 -1.45 -1.17
C VAL A 92 5.20 -0.26 -1.30
N ALA A 93 5.56 0.12 -2.53
CA ALA A 93 6.43 1.27 -2.77
C ALA A 93 5.79 2.58 -2.27
N ALA A 94 4.52 2.82 -2.60
CA ALA A 94 3.80 4.02 -2.22
C ALA A 94 3.62 4.13 -0.69
N MET A 95 3.26 3.03 -0.02
CA MET A 95 3.14 2.99 1.45
C MET A 95 4.48 3.23 2.13
N ASN A 96 5.57 2.64 1.63
CA ASN A 96 6.90 2.94 2.14
C ASN A 96 7.28 4.42 1.93
N GLY A 97 6.93 5.00 0.78
CA GLY A 97 7.10 6.42 0.50
C GLY A 97 6.34 7.31 1.49
N PHE A 98 5.07 6.99 1.76
CA PHE A 98 4.26 7.66 2.78
C PHE A 98 4.93 7.61 4.16
N ARG A 99 5.40 6.43 4.58
CA ARG A 99 6.12 6.30 5.85
C ARG A 99 7.41 7.12 5.87
N SER A 100 8.23 7.06 4.82
CA SER A 100 9.45 7.87 4.73
C SER A 100 9.17 9.38 4.78
N LYS A 101 8.02 9.83 4.26
CA LYS A 101 7.60 11.22 4.26
C LYS A 101 7.09 11.70 5.61
N TYR A 102 6.40 10.87 6.39
CA TYR A 102 5.74 11.29 7.64
C TYR A 102 6.28 10.64 8.92
N TYR A 103 7.24 9.73 8.83
CA TYR A 103 7.84 9.06 9.97
C TYR A 103 9.31 9.49 10.12
N GLU A 104 9.64 10.13 11.23
CA GLU A 104 10.96 10.72 11.44
C GLU A 104 11.53 10.43 12.83
N TRP A 105 12.84 10.60 12.97
CA TRP A 105 13.52 10.63 14.25
C TRP A 105 13.45 12.05 14.85
N ASN A 106 12.90 12.18 16.05
CA ASN A 106 12.75 13.49 16.70
C ASN A 106 13.92 13.86 17.65
N GLY A 107 15.01 13.09 17.65
CA GLY A 107 16.10 13.21 18.61
C GLY A 107 16.10 12.16 19.72
N HIS A 108 14.95 11.52 19.99
CA HIS A 108 14.78 10.54 21.08
C HIS A 108 14.10 9.24 20.65
N LYS A 109 13.13 9.33 19.75
CA LYS A 109 12.40 8.19 19.22
C LYS A 109 11.97 8.46 17.78
N ASN A 110 11.69 7.39 17.06
CA ASN A 110 10.96 7.51 15.82
C ASN A 110 9.49 7.80 16.13
N GLN A 111 8.88 8.70 15.38
CA GLN A 111 7.49 9.08 15.55
C GLN A 111 6.86 9.51 14.22
N TRP A 112 5.54 9.34 14.13
CA TRP A 112 4.74 9.94 13.07
C TRP A 112 4.59 11.44 13.30
N ARG A 113 4.73 12.21 12.21
CA ARG A 113 4.36 13.62 12.15
C ARG A 113 2.87 13.73 11.86
N THR A 114 2.06 13.84 12.91
CA THR A 114 0.63 14.05 12.79
C THR A 114 0.25 15.51 13.06
N GLU A 115 -0.83 15.96 12.43
CA GLU A 115 -1.53 17.19 12.84
C GLU A 115 -1.98 17.05 14.31
N ASN A 116 -1.86 18.13 15.09
CA ASN A 116 -2.27 18.19 16.50
C ASN A 116 -3.79 18.27 16.64
#